data_AF-A0A1V5A7K5-F1
#
_entry.id   AF-A0A1V5A7K5-F1
#
_cell.length_a   1.000
_cell.length_b   1.000
_cell.length_c   1.000
_cell.angle_alpha   90.00
_cell.angle_beta   90.00
_cell.angle_gamma   90.00
#
_symmetry.space_group_name_H-M   'P 1'
#
loop_
_entity.id
_entity.type
_entity.pdbx_description
1 polymer ?
#
loop_
_entity_poly.entity_id
_entity_poly.type
_entity_poly.pdbx_seq_one_letter_code
_entity_poly.pdbx_strand_id
1 'polypeptide(L)'
;MRLIGYIWQDHGCKGWAMGIRFFRGQKIKYEHEFGQLQEIVEILRKEYPKEPVYLLTGVLVANGQIDCVILTKNGPLILDLKAFKGEITGVENGNWEVKTKDGTLPLPNLFLQAKIHRQDFIDRIIPTCRSNFPHIGEANLRKTGSWLYLCRGSTYPDGQIDFRKVKWFRIATGDDLIQKMRFLESGYTLRIQDMDAIVKALRLEEYSFEDDAPLVPVSKTPKKPLVSRTTLILLLIILALFCLALFIILAFPGAKIAAANALHGVITLTGGWVHTVAKDSFKTNSSQEDSQQALIYLNRLRFGEGEAPLSFDERAYSLALSRARDMAEFKYLNYTNPNTGSSALALKRLHGFSENETVFETLYSQWTGYTPGIERQAIDSWISDPGNRQRLLFDHPSGGMACADGYCSYIGVRTVPHTPAVTDLTGNLTNATDPSPALALPGPSSLF
;
A
#
# COMPACT_ATOMS: atom_id res chain seq x y z
N MET A 1 -60.49 -5.48 39.02
CA MET A 1 -60.88 -5.79 37.63
C MET A 1 -60.55 -4.58 36.75
N ARG A 2 -59.35 -4.59 36.14
CA ARG A 2 -58.91 -3.86 34.93
C ARG A 2 -57.41 -4.07 34.81
N LEU A 3 -57.02 -5.03 33.97
CA LEU A 3 -55.64 -5.23 33.55
C LEU A 3 -55.22 -4.06 32.66
N ILE A 4 -54.08 -3.44 32.96
CA ILE A 4 -53.34 -2.61 32.01
C ILE A 4 -52.15 -3.47 31.58
N GLY A 5 -52.26 -4.04 30.37
CA GLY A 5 -51.18 -4.76 29.73
C GLY A 5 -50.13 -3.77 29.23
N TYR A 6 -48.92 -3.85 29.78
CA TYR A 6 -47.75 -3.25 29.18
C TYR A 6 -47.30 -4.11 28.00
N ILE A 7 -47.48 -3.56 26.80
CA ILE A 7 -46.87 -4.03 25.56
C ILE A 7 -45.36 -3.82 25.71
N TRP A 8 -44.62 -4.91 25.92
CA TRP A 8 -43.19 -4.94 25.66
C TRP A 8 -42.99 -4.87 24.16
N GLN A 9 -42.53 -3.71 23.70
CA GLN A 9 -42.06 -3.53 22.33
C GLN A 9 -40.68 -4.19 22.24
N ASP A 10 -40.66 -5.39 21.68
CA ASP A 10 -39.45 -6.12 21.28
C ASP A 10 -38.66 -5.25 20.29
N HIS A 11 -37.71 -4.46 20.79
CA HIS A 11 -36.65 -3.93 19.97
C HIS A 11 -35.76 -5.11 19.56
N GLY A 12 -36.04 -5.63 18.37
CA GLY A 12 -35.34 -6.76 17.78
C GLY A 12 -33.83 -6.68 17.98
N CYS A 13 -33.33 -7.56 18.85
CA CYS A 13 -31.97 -8.04 18.81
C CYS A 13 -31.73 -8.62 17.41
N LYS A 14 -31.19 -7.79 16.50
CA LYS A 14 -30.50 -8.29 15.31
C LYS A 14 -29.48 -9.31 15.84
N GLY A 15 -29.73 -10.59 15.52
CA GLY A 15 -28.79 -11.66 15.82
C GLY A 15 -27.43 -11.23 15.29
N TRP A 16 -26.47 -11.06 16.20
CA TRP A 16 -25.09 -10.80 15.83
C TRP A 16 -24.66 -11.99 14.99
N ALA A 17 -24.35 -11.76 13.72
CA ALA A 17 -23.80 -12.80 12.87
C ALA A 17 -22.51 -13.31 13.56
N MET A 18 -22.55 -14.52 14.11
CA MET A 18 -21.37 -15.15 14.68
C MET A 18 -20.48 -15.58 13.52
N GLY A 19 -19.39 -14.84 13.29
CA GLY A 19 -18.47 -15.03 12.17
C GLY A 19 -17.30 -14.05 12.19
N ILE A 20 -16.48 -14.08 11.15
CA ILE A 20 -15.32 -13.20 11.02
C ILE A 20 -15.78 -11.79 10.63
N ARG A 21 -15.33 -10.77 11.36
CA ARG A 21 -15.51 -9.35 11.02
C ARG A 21 -14.21 -8.79 10.45
N PHE A 22 -14.30 -7.98 9.41
CA PHE A 22 -13.13 -7.45 8.71
C PHE A 22 -13.03 -5.96 8.91
N PHE A 23 -11.86 -5.49 9.30
CA PHE A 23 -11.58 -4.08 9.52
C PHE A 23 -10.32 -3.69 8.77
N ARG A 24 -10.35 -2.55 8.11
CA ARG A 24 -9.21 -2.03 7.36
C ARG A 24 -8.79 -0.66 7.89
N GLY A 25 -7.49 -0.44 7.97
CA GLY A 25 -6.90 0.87 8.19
C GLY A 25 -6.64 1.52 6.84
N GLN A 26 -5.36 1.61 6.46
CA GLN A 26 -5.01 1.91 5.09
C GLN A 26 -5.24 0.67 4.22
N LYS A 27 -5.80 0.85 3.03
CA LYS A 27 -6.11 -0.27 2.13
C LYS A 27 -4.80 -0.95 1.67
N ILE A 28 -4.85 -2.28 1.58
CA ILE A 28 -3.71 -3.17 1.23
C ILE A 28 -3.17 -2.76 -0.14
N LYS A 29 -1.85 -2.64 -0.28
CA LYS A 29 -1.20 -2.03 -1.46
C LYS A 29 -0.76 -3.05 -2.51
N TYR A 30 -0.69 -4.34 -2.17
CA TYR A 30 -0.06 -5.35 -3.03
C TYR A 30 -0.95 -6.59 -3.28
N GLU A 31 -0.98 -7.06 -4.53
CA GLU A 31 -1.78 -8.21 -4.98
C GLU A 31 -1.40 -9.52 -4.27
N HIS A 32 -0.11 -9.71 -3.98
CA HIS A 32 0.38 -10.90 -3.28
C HIS A 32 -0.06 -10.93 -1.80
N GLU A 33 -0.18 -9.77 -1.14
CA GLU A 33 -0.72 -9.67 0.21
C GLU A 33 -2.20 -10.07 0.23
N PHE A 34 -2.96 -9.67 -0.81
CA PHE A 34 -4.36 -10.05 -0.93
C PHE A 34 -4.53 -11.57 -1.11
N GLY A 35 -3.69 -12.23 -1.91
CA GLY A 35 -3.70 -13.68 -2.06
C GLY A 35 -3.42 -14.42 -0.75
N GLN A 36 -2.40 -14.01 0.01
CA GLN A 36 -2.12 -14.58 1.34
C GLN A 36 -3.25 -14.30 2.33
N LEU A 37 -3.87 -13.12 2.25
CA LEU A 37 -4.99 -12.78 3.10
C LEU A 37 -6.22 -13.64 2.80
N GLN A 38 -6.57 -13.86 1.54
CA GLN A 38 -7.67 -14.77 1.14
C GLN A 38 -7.45 -16.18 1.70
N GLU A 39 -6.22 -16.70 1.59
CA GLU A 39 -5.85 -17.98 2.19
C GLU A 39 -6.08 -18.00 3.71
N ILE A 40 -5.61 -16.97 4.43
CA ILE A 40 -5.82 -16.84 5.87
C ILE A 40 -7.31 -16.81 6.20
N VAL A 41 -8.11 -16.07 5.44
CA VAL A 41 -9.57 -15.99 5.63
C VAL A 41 -10.23 -17.35 5.46
N GLU A 42 -9.88 -18.11 4.43
CA GLU A 42 -10.41 -19.46 4.23
C GLU A 42 -10.06 -20.40 5.38
N ILE A 43 -8.82 -20.33 5.87
CA ILE A 43 -8.35 -21.12 7.01
C ILE A 43 -9.14 -20.77 8.27
N LEU A 44 -9.29 -19.47 8.57
CA LEU A 44 -10.00 -19.00 9.76
C LEU A 44 -11.49 -19.31 9.70
N ARG A 45 -12.14 -19.21 8.53
CA ARG A 45 -13.57 -19.54 8.36
C ARG A 45 -13.87 -21.00 8.67
N LYS A 46 -12.94 -21.89 8.32
CA LYS A 46 -13.03 -23.33 8.60
C LYS A 46 -12.87 -23.63 10.09
N GLU A 47 -11.90 -23.01 10.76
CA GLU A 47 -11.61 -23.29 12.18
C GLU A 47 -12.58 -22.59 13.15
N TYR A 48 -13.03 -21.37 12.82
CA TYR A 48 -13.84 -20.54 13.71
C TYR A 48 -15.22 -20.20 13.13
N PRO A 49 -16.06 -21.20 12.75
CA PRO A 49 -17.34 -20.94 12.08
C PRO A 49 -18.38 -20.26 12.97
N LYS A 50 -18.18 -20.28 14.29
CA LYS A 50 -19.13 -19.76 15.30
C LYS A 50 -18.48 -18.87 16.35
N GLU A 51 -17.17 -18.64 16.26
CA GLU A 51 -16.45 -17.80 17.22
C GLU A 51 -16.22 -16.40 16.63
N PRO A 52 -16.30 -15.33 17.44
CA PRO A 52 -15.97 -13.99 16.96
C PRO A 52 -14.46 -13.89 16.70
N VAL A 53 -14.11 -13.59 15.45
CA VAL A 53 -12.73 -13.32 15.02
C VAL A 53 -12.72 -11.98 14.29
N TYR A 54 -11.83 -11.07 14.66
CA TYR A 54 -11.67 -9.81 13.94
C TYR A 54 -10.38 -9.90 13.14
N LEU A 55 -10.47 -9.65 11.84
CA LEU A 55 -9.32 -9.56 10.96
C LEU A 55 -9.08 -8.09 10.65
N LEU A 56 -7.99 -7.55 11.17
CA LEU A 56 -7.57 -6.17 10.97
C LEU A 56 -6.51 -6.14 9.89
N THR A 57 -6.67 -5.32 8.86
CA THR A 57 -5.71 -5.20 7.76
C THR A 57 -5.18 -3.78 7.63
N GLY A 58 -3.93 -3.67 7.20
CA GLY A 58 -3.30 -2.39 6.93
C GLY A 58 -3.28 -1.44 8.14
N VAL A 59 -2.93 -1.97 9.30
CA VAL A 59 -2.89 -1.23 10.56
C VAL A 59 -1.66 -0.33 10.60
N LEU A 60 -1.87 0.99 10.53
CA LEU A 60 -0.77 1.95 10.59
C LEU A 60 -0.17 1.98 12.01
N VAL A 61 1.14 1.94 12.10
CA VAL A 61 1.92 2.05 13.34
C VAL A 61 3.05 3.08 13.17
N ALA A 62 3.84 3.34 14.22
CA ALA A 62 4.83 4.41 14.18
C ALA A 62 5.91 4.19 13.12
N ASN A 63 6.37 2.94 12.97
CA ASN A 63 7.47 2.58 12.06
C ASN A 63 7.02 1.84 10.80
N GLY A 64 5.73 1.92 10.44
CA GLY A 64 5.24 1.29 9.20
C GLY A 64 3.77 0.90 9.24
N GLN A 65 3.45 -0.11 8.45
CA GLN A 65 2.12 -0.70 8.34
C GLN A 65 2.23 -2.18 8.72
N ILE A 66 1.29 -2.64 9.53
CA ILE A 66 1.11 -4.06 9.83
C ILE A 66 0.06 -4.60 8.87
N ASP A 67 0.43 -5.66 8.14
CA ASP A 67 -0.38 -6.20 7.06
C ASP A 67 -1.67 -6.82 7.60
N CYS A 68 -1.56 -7.65 8.63
CA CYS A 68 -2.66 -8.38 9.21
C CYS A 68 -2.54 -8.53 10.74
N VAL A 69 -3.63 -8.32 11.45
CA VAL A 69 -3.76 -8.66 12.88
C VAL A 69 -5.05 -9.45 13.07
N ILE A 70 -4.91 -10.62 13.67
CA ILE A 70 -6.04 -11.48 14.05
C ILE A 70 -6.34 -11.22 15.52
N LEU A 71 -7.56 -10.77 15.83
CA LEU A 71 -8.07 -10.75 17.20
C LEU A 71 -8.97 -11.96 17.43
N THR A 72 -8.62 -12.75 18.42
CA THR A 72 -9.45 -13.86 18.92
C THR A 72 -9.66 -13.70 20.42
N LYS A 73 -10.49 -14.56 21.02
CA LYS A 73 -10.61 -14.61 22.49
C LYS A 73 -9.25 -14.82 23.18
N ASN A 74 -8.28 -15.43 22.50
CA ASN A 74 -6.94 -15.69 23.03
C ASN A 74 -5.97 -14.50 22.86
N GLY A 75 -6.44 -13.32 22.44
CA GLY A 75 -5.59 -12.13 22.28
C GLY A 75 -5.26 -11.80 20.81
N PRO A 76 -4.49 -10.72 20.61
CA PRO A 76 -4.02 -10.29 19.30
C PRO A 76 -2.84 -11.13 18.82
N LEU A 77 -2.86 -11.45 17.52
CA LEU A 77 -1.75 -12.04 16.78
C LEU A 77 -1.46 -11.19 15.55
N ILE A 78 -0.26 -10.63 15.49
CA ILE A 78 0.24 -9.89 14.33
C ILE A 78 0.82 -10.88 13.32
N LEU A 79 0.45 -10.75 12.05
CA LEU A 79 1.01 -11.48 10.92
C LEU A 79 1.62 -10.47 9.95
N ASP A 80 2.94 -10.57 9.77
CA ASP A 80 3.69 -9.84 8.75
C ASP A 80 3.78 -10.72 7.49
N LEU A 81 3.12 -10.31 6.40
CA LEU A 81 2.89 -11.12 5.21
C LEU A 81 4.07 -11.01 4.27
N LYS A 82 4.72 -12.14 3.99
CA LYS A 82 5.91 -12.19 3.16
C LYS A 82 5.67 -13.03 1.90
N ALA A 83 5.74 -12.38 0.75
CA ALA A 83 5.45 -12.96 -0.55
C ALA A 83 6.66 -13.57 -1.27
N PHE A 84 7.67 -14.03 -0.53
CA PHE A 84 8.76 -14.84 -1.10
C PHE A 84 8.54 -16.32 -0.81
N LYS A 85 9.10 -17.18 -1.67
CA LYS A 85 8.99 -18.63 -1.60
C LYS A 85 10.35 -19.31 -1.73
N GLY A 86 10.67 -20.19 -0.79
CA GLY A 86 11.94 -20.90 -0.76
C GLY A 86 12.30 -21.41 0.63
N GLU A 87 13.58 -21.78 0.81
CA GLU A 87 14.14 -22.02 2.13
C GLU A 87 14.63 -20.69 2.71
N ILE A 88 14.08 -20.29 3.84
CA ILE A 88 14.43 -19.05 4.53
C ILE A 88 15.46 -19.37 5.59
N THR A 89 16.57 -18.62 5.58
CA THR A 89 17.54 -18.62 6.66
C THR A 89 17.63 -17.23 7.30
N GLY A 90 17.76 -17.19 8.62
CA GLY A 90 17.84 -15.95 9.37
C GLY A 90 17.80 -16.15 10.87
N VAL A 91 18.54 -15.31 11.60
CA VAL A 91 18.65 -15.33 13.07
C VAL A 91 18.32 -13.95 13.65
N GLU A 92 18.15 -13.86 14.98
CA GLU A 92 17.64 -12.65 15.65
C GLU A 92 18.40 -11.37 15.27
N ASN A 93 19.73 -11.41 15.29
CA ASN A 93 20.62 -10.26 15.02
C ASN A 93 21.55 -10.51 13.83
N GLY A 94 21.13 -11.36 12.88
CA GLY A 94 21.95 -11.72 11.72
C GLY A 94 21.30 -11.34 10.41
N ASN A 95 21.95 -11.77 9.33
CA ASN A 95 21.42 -11.63 7.99
C ASN A 95 20.23 -12.56 7.79
N TRP A 96 19.30 -12.13 6.95
CA TRP A 96 18.20 -12.94 6.49
C TRP A 96 18.34 -13.10 4.98
N GLU A 97 17.99 -14.28 4.47
CA GLU A 97 18.01 -14.58 3.05
C GLU A 97 16.97 -15.65 2.73
N VAL A 98 16.59 -15.71 1.46
CA VAL A 98 15.74 -16.79 0.93
C VAL A 98 16.46 -17.46 -0.23
N LYS A 99 16.60 -18.78 -0.14
CA LYS A 99 17.09 -19.62 -1.24
C LYS A 99 15.90 -20.01 -2.11
N THR A 100 15.86 -19.42 -3.30
CA THR A 100 14.86 -19.71 -4.33
C THR A 100 15.46 -20.65 -5.38
N LYS A 101 14.67 -21.05 -6.38
CA LYS A 101 15.19 -21.81 -7.54
C LYS A 101 16.16 -20.97 -8.38
N ASP A 102 16.01 -19.66 -8.36
CA ASP A 102 16.75 -18.71 -9.19
C ASP A 102 17.99 -18.15 -8.47
N GLY A 103 18.24 -18.59 -7.23
CA GLY A 103 19.38 -18.17 -6.43
C GLY A 103 18.98 -17.70 -5.03
N THR A 104 19.98 -17.22 -4.30
CA THR A 104 19.81 -16.71 -2.93
C THR A 104 19.58 -15.20 -2.98
N LEU A 105 18.50 -14.74 -2.35
CA LEU A 105 18.14 -13.32 -2.28
C LEU A 105 18.30 -12.82 -0.84
N PRO A 106 19.04 -11.73 -0.61
CA PRO A 106 19.13 -11.13 0.71
C PRO A 106 17.79 -10.49 1.11
N LEU A 107 17.46 -10.57 2.39
CA LEU A 107 16.25 -10.02 2.99
C LEU A 107 16.62 -9.04 4.12
N PRO A 108 15.75 -8.06 4.43
CA PRO A 108 15.89 -7.30 5.67
C PRO A 108 15.74 -8.23 6.87
N ASN A 109 16.24 -7.82 8.04
CA ASN A 109 16.10 -8.63 9.24
C ASN A 109 14.65 -8.69 9.70
N LEU A 110 13.99 -9.81 9.38
CA LEU A 110 12.55 -10.00 9.59
C LEU A 110 12.19 -10.17 11.07
N PHE A 111 13.13 -10.67 11.88
CA PHE A 111 12.94 -10.76 13.32
C PHE A 111 12.85 -9.38 13.98
N LEU A 112 13.76 -8.47 13.61
CA LEU A 112 13.76 -7.10 14.08
C LEU A 112 12.53 -6.33 13.58
N GLN A 113 12.14 -6.53 12.33
CA GLN A 113 10.91 -5.96 11.79
C GLN A 113 9.68 -6.40 12.62
N ALA A 114 9.50 -7.70 12.83
CA ALA A 114 8.41 -8.23 13.65
C ALA A 114 8.46 -7.69 15.10
N LYS A 115 9.65 -7.54 15.68
CA LYS A 115 9.84 -6.96 17.02
C LYS A 115 9.37 -5.50 17.09
N ILE A 116 9.72 -4.69 16.08
CA ILE A 116 9.35 -3.27 16.00
C ILE A 116 7.83 -3.13 15.81
N HIS A 117 7.27 -3.81 14.81
CA HIS A 117 5.82 -3.80 14.53
C HIS A 117 5.00 -4.18 15.77
N ARG A 118 5.44 -5.21 16.48
CA ARG A 118 4.84 -5.64 17.73
C ARG A 118 4.88 -4.57 18.82
N GLN A 119 6.03 -3.94 19.02
CA GLN A 119 6.19 -2.92 20.05
C GLN A 119 5.29 -1.71 19.73
N ASP A 120 5.30 -1.25 18.49
CA ASP A 120 4.46 -0.11 18.08
C ASP A 120 2.96 -0.42 18.19
N PHE A 121 2.53 -1.64 17.84
CA PHE A 121 1.15 -2.06 18.01
C PHE A 121 0.75 -2.01 19.49
N ILE A 122 1.58 -2.57 20.38
CA ILE A 122 1.32 -2.56 21.82
C ILE A 122 1.24 -1.12 22.34
N ASP A 123 2.19 -0.27 22.00
CA ASP A 123 2.23 1.13 22.46
C ASP A 123 1.01 1.91 21.99
N ARG A 124 0.50 1.61 20.80
CA ARG A 124 -0.73 2.23 20.27
C ARG A 124 -1.99 1.80 21.01
N ILE A 125 -2.06 0.57 21.53
CA ILE A 125 -3.25 0.06 22.22
C ILE A 125 -3.21 0.22 23.75
N ILE A 126 -2.04 0.45 24.35
CA ILE A 126 -1.89 0.66 25.81
C ILE A 126 -2.85 1.72 26.36
N PRO A 127 -2.98 2.93 25.77
CA PRO A 127 -3.88 3.96 26.28
C PRO A 127 -5.34 3.48 26.34
N THR A 128 -5.78 2.77 25.31
CA THR A 128 -7.13 2.20 25.21
C THR A 128 -7.34 1.07 26.21
N CYS A 129 -6.32 0.23 26.42
CA CYS A 129 -6.37 -0.85 27.41
C CYS A 129 -6.65 -0.31 28.82
N ARG A 130 -5.92 0.76 29.21
CA ARG A 130 -6.12 1.44 30.50
C ARG A 130 -7.54 1.96 30.70
N SER A 131 -8.16 2.49 29.64
CA SER A 131 -9.49 3.11 29.74
C SER A 131 -10.65 2.14 29.53
N ASN A 132 -10.51 1.13 28.67
CA ASN A 132 -11.63 0.33 28.17
C ASN A 132 -11.64 -1.10 28.71
N PHE A 133 -10.48 -1.67 29.04
CA PHE A 133 -10.42 -3.06 29.50
C PHE A 133 -9.32 -3.27 30.56
N PRO A 134 -9.46 -2.61 31.74
CA PRO A 134 -8.43 -2.60 32.80
C PRO A 134 -8.16 -3.98 33.42
N HIS A 135 -9.01 -4.97 33.15
CA HIS A 135 -8.81 -6.35 33.58
C HIS A 135 -7.64 -7.04 32.85
N ILE A 136 -7.19 -6.48 31.71
CA ILE A 136 -6.00 -6.92 31.00
C ILE A 136 -4.84 -6.01 31.42
N GLY A 137 -3.93 -6.53 32.24
CA GLY A 137 -2.72 -5.78 32.60
C GLY A 137 -1.81 -5.52 31.39
N GLU A 138 -1.11 -4.40 31.37
CA GLU A 138 -0.16 -4.05 30.29
C GLU A 138 0.92 -5.11 30.07
N ALA A 139 1.38 -5.77 31.14
CA ALA A 139 2.32 -6.88 31.06
C ALA A 139 1.78 -8.06 30.23
N ASN A 140 0.46 -8.26 30.19
CA ASN A 140 -0.17 -9.27 29.37
C ASN A 140 -0.25 -8.85 27.90
N LEU A 141 -0.44 -7.56 27.59
CA LEU A 141 -0.32 -7.07 26.20
C LEU A 141 1.06 -7.36 25.61
N ARG A 142 2.11 -7.34 26.45
CA ARG A 142 3.46 -7.77 26.07
C ARG A 142 3.60 -9.27 25.80
N LYS A 143 2.52 -10.05 25.74
CA LYS A 143 2.49 -11.43 25.23
C LYS A 143 1.88 -11.54 23.83
N THR A 144 1.48 -10.42 23.21
CA THR A 144 1.02 -10.35 21.81
C THR A 144 1.98 -11.11 20.89
N GLY A 145 1.47 -11.98 20.04
CA GLY A 145 2.28 -12.68 19.04
C GLY A 145 2.61 -11.76 17.87
N SER A 146 3.79 -11.89 17.29
CA SER A 146 4.15 -11.26 16.02
C SER A 146 4.91 -12.25 15.16
N TRP A 147 4.23 -12.80 14.17
CA TRP A 147 4.71 -13.90 13.36
C TRP A 147 4.95 -13.46 11.93
N LEU A 148 5.89 -14.12 11.28
CA LEU A 148 6.01 -14.05 9.82
C LEU A 148 5.05 -15.05 9.20
N TYR A 149 4.30 -14.61 8.20
CA TYR A 149 3.46 -15.49 7.40
C TYR A 149 4.06 -15.64 6.00
N LEU A 150 4.57 -16.83 5.70
CA LEU A 150 5.24 -17.11 4.44
C LEU A 150 4.30 -17.80 3.45
N CYS A 151 4.56 -17.67 2.15
CA CYS A 151 3.87 -18.42 1.10
C CYS A 151 3.96 -19.93 1.33
N ARG A 152 2.89 -20.68 1.02
CA ARG A 152 2.91 -22.15 1.06
C ARG A 152 4.06 -22.75 0.25
N GLY A 153 4.65 -23.80 0.82
CA GLY A 153 5.85 -24.45 0.29
C GLY A 153 7.15 -23.71 0.61
N SER A 154 7.12 -22.64 1.39
CA SER A 154 8.31 -22.08 2.01
C SER A 154 8.68 -22.88 3.25
N THR A 155 9.98 -22.95 3.56
CA THR A 155 10.49 -23.64 4.74
C THR A 155 11.37 -22.71 5.56
N TYR A 156 11.38 -22.91 6.88
CA TYR A 156 12.33 -22.28 7.78
C TYR A 156 12.94 -23.39 8.63
N PRO A 157 14.18 -23.84 8.31
CA PRO A 157 14.82 -24.92 9.04
C PRO A 157 14.92 -24.65 10.55
N ASP A 158 14.73 -25.70 11.34
CA ASP A 158 14.80 -25.63 12.80
C ASP A 158 16.21 -25.25 13.30
N GLY A 159 16.27 -24.77 14.54
CA GLY A 159 17.54 -24.47 15.22
C GLY A 159 18.14 -23.10 14.93
N GLN A 160 17.57 -22.33 14.01
CA GLN A 160 18.02 -20.97 13.70
C GLN A 160 17.63 -19.95 14.79
N ILE A 161 16.40 -20.04 15.31
CA ILE A 161 15.93 -19.24 16.45
C ILE A 161 15.39 -20.18 17.53
N ASP A 162 15.79 -19.94 18.78
CA ASP A 162 15.26 -20.69 19.92
C ASP A 162 13.87 -20.17 20.32
N PHE A 163 12.85 -20.71 19.65
CA PHE A 163 11.43 -20.38 19.87
C PHE A 163 10.96 -20.62 21.32
N ARG A 164 11.71 -21.36 22.14
CA ARG A 164 11.42 -21.53 23.58
C ARG A 164 11.75 -20.27 24.37
N LYS A 165 12.80 -19.54 23.98
CA LYS A 165 13.20 -18.25 24.57
C LYS A 165 12.36 -17.11 24.02
N VAL A 166 12.07 -17.14 22.71
CA VAL A 166 11.30 -16.08 22.05
C VAL A 166 9.87 -16.54 21.77
N LYS A 167 9.04 -16.60 22.81
CA LYS A 167 7.66 -17.10 22.69
C LYS A 167 6.73 -16.25 21.81
N TRP A 168 7.03 -14.96 21.66
CA TRP A 168 6.20 -14.04 20.90
C TRP A 168 6.41 -14.14 19.38
N PHE A 169 7.52 -14.71 18.92
CA PHE A 169 7.89 -14.78 17.51
C PHE A 169 7.76 -16.20 16.98
N ARG A 170 7.08 -16.37 15.84
CA ARG A 170 7.01 -17.63 15.10
C ARG A 170 7.02 -17.32 13.62
N ILE A 171 7.21 -18.37 12.83
CA ILE A 171 7.04 -18.34 11.38
C ILE A 171 5.92 -19.33 11.09
N ALA A 172 4.98 -18.98 10.23
CA ALA A 172 3.86 -19.83 9.87
C ALA A 172 3.63 -19.80 8.36
N THR A 173 2.96 -20.83 7.85
CA THR A 173 2.40 -20.87 6.49
C THR A 173 0.92 -21.22 6.58
N GLY A 174 0.24 -21.23 5.44
CA GLY A 174 -1.13 -21.74 5.37
C GLY A 174 -1.29 -23.21 5.78
N ASP A 175 -0.20 -23.97 5.88
CA ASP A 175 -0.23 -25.39 6.27
C ASP A 175 -0.29 -25.57 7.81
N ASP A 176 0.29 -24.64 8.58
CA ASP A 176 0.48 -24.81 10.02
C ASP A 176 -0.03 -23.65 10.90
N LEU A 177 -0.62 -22.62 10.30
CA LEU A 177 -1.14 -21.44 11.01
C LEU A 177 -2.04 -21.82 12.20
N ILE A 178 -3.09 -22.62 11.96
CA ILE A 178 -4.05 -23.00 13.01
C ILE A 178 -3.38 -23.83 14.11
N GLN A 179 -2.54 -24.80 13.73
CA GLN A 179 -1.83 -25.63 14.70
C GLN A 179 -0.98 -24.76 15.63
N LYS A 180 -0.26 -23.76 15.08
CA LYS A 180 0.55 -22.83 15.87
C LYS A 180 -0.32 -21.90 16.73
N MET A 181 -1.44 -21.41 16.20
CA MET A 181 -2.37 -20.52 16.93
C MET A 181 -2.95 -21.17 18.18
N ARG A 182 -3.09 -22.50 18.23
CA ARG A 182 -3.55 -23.22 19.43
C ARG A 182 -2.62 -23.06 20.64
N PHE A 183 -1.35 -22.72 20.41
CA PHE A 183 -0.35 -22.49 21.46
C PHE A 183 -0.13 -21.00 21.77
N LEU A 184 -0.99 -20.11 21.26
CA LEU A 184 -0.91 -18.69 21.56
C LEU A 184 -1.38 -18.43 23.00
N GLU A 185 -0.42 -18.35 23.92
CA GLU A 185 -0.69 -18.07 25.34
C GLU A 185 -0.58 -16.57 25.64
N SER A 186 -1.66 -15.82 25.41
CA SER A 186 -1.72 -14.42 25.84
C SER A 186 -1.88 -14.27 27.36
N GLY A 187 -2.42 -15.28 28.04
CA GLY A 187 -2.70 -15.24 29.48
C GLY A 187 -3.86 -14.32 29.87
N TYR A 188 -4.72 -13.97 28.92
CA TYR A 188 -5.97 -13.24 29.15
C TYR A 188 -7.01 -13.61 28.08
N THR A 189 -8.24 -13.13 28.26
CA THR A 189 -9.32 -13.32 27.30
C THR A 189 -9.81 -11.98 26.78
N LEU A 190 -9.77 -11.79 25.46
CA LEU A 190 -10.43 -10.64 24.82
C LEU A 190 -11.92 -10.89 24.71
N ARG A 191 -12.72 -9.96 25.24
CA ARG A 191 -14.15 -9.87 25.02
C ARG A 191 -14.41 -9.13 23.71
N ILE A 192 -15.61 -9.29 23.15
CA ILE A 192 -16.06 -8.55 21.95
C ILE A 192 -15.88 -7.04 22.12
N GLN A 193 -16.24 -6.52 23.30
CA GLN A 193 -16.08 -5.10 23.65
C GLN A 193 -14.62 -4.63 23.64
N ASP A 194 -13.68 -5.51 24.00
CA ASP A 194 -12.25 -5.21 23.99
C ASP A 194 -11.74 -5.16 22.54
N MET A 195 -12.20 -6.09 21.70
CA MET A 195 -11.89 -6.10 20.27
C MET A 195 -12.43 -4.84 19.56
N ASP A 196 -13.68 -4.46 19.84
CA ASP A 196 -14.28 -3.22 19.31
C ASP A 196 -13.50 -1.98 19.78
N ALA A 197 -13.03 -1.97 21.03
CA ALA A 197 -12.21 -0.87 21.55
C ALA A 197 -10.85 -0.79 20.84
N ILE A 198 -10.21 -1.94 20.56
CA ILE A 198 -8.97 -2.01 19.77
C ILE A 198 -9.20 -1.46 18.36
N VAL A 199 -10.25 -1.91 17.65
CA VAL A 199 -10.61 -1.40 16.32
C VAL A 199 -10.76 0.12 16.32
N LYS A 200 -11.50 0.65 17.29
CA LYS A 200 -11.73 2.09 17.43
C LYS A 200 -10.44 2.87 17.71
N ALA A 201 -9.57 2.34 18.57
CA ALA A 201 -8.27 2.95 18.88
C ALA A 201 -7.35 3.03 17.66
N LEU A 202 -7.39 1.99 16.83
CA LEU A 202 -6.64 1.90 15.60
C LEU A 202 -7.27 2.73 14.46
N ARG A 203 -8.51 3.22 14.65
CA ARG A 203 -9.31 3.99 13.67
C ARG A 203 -9.58 3.20 12.39
N LEU A 204 -9.94 1.94 12.54
CA LEU A 204 -10.20 1.04 11.43
C LEU A 204 -11.68 1.08 11.04
N GLU A 205 -11.97 0.88 9.76
CA GLU A 205 -13.32 0.83 9.19
C GLU A 205 -13.73 -0.60 8.91
N GLU A 206 -14.95 -0.98 9.27
CA GLU A 206 -15.50 -2.30 8.96
C GLU A 206 -15.89 -2.39 7.48
N TYR A 207 -15.52 -3.49 6.83
CA TYR A 207 -15.75 -3.70 5.40
C TYR A 207 -16.14 -5.14 5.07
N SER A 208 -16.77 -5.34 3.91
CA SER A 208 -17.07 -6.65 3.33
C SER A 208 -15.81 -7.17 2.68
N PHE A 209 -15.36 -8.36 3.08
CA PHE A 209 -14.14 -8.94 2.50
C PHE A 209 -14.33 -9.33 1.04
N GLU A 210 -15.52 -9.85 0.71
CA GLU A 210 -15.90 -10.30 -0.62
C GLU A 210 -16.08 -9.14 -1.60
N ASP A 211 -16.79 -8.10 -1.17
CA ASP A 211 -17.18 -7.00 -2.04
C ASP A 211 -16.20 -5.81 -1.98
N ASP A 212 -15.21 -5.89 -1.07
CA ASP A 212 -14.29 -4.79 -0.69
C ASP A 212 -15.03 -3.45 -0.37
N ALA A 213 -16.32 -3.55 -0.08
CA ALA A 213 -17.21 -2.44 0.15
C ALA A 213 -17.29 -2.13 1.64
N PRO A 214 -17.31 -0.85 2.05
CA PRO A 214 -17.55 -0.50 3.45
C PRO A 214 -18.95 -1.00 3.86
N LEU A 215 -19.06 -1.72 4.98
CA LEU A 215 -20.34 -2.25 5.49
C LEU A 215 -21.22 -1.17 6.17
N VAL A 216 -21.01 0.10 5.81
CA VAL A 216 -21.66 1.35 6.27
C VAL A 216 -21.04 1.99 7.53
N PRO A 217 -20.81 3.32 7.55
CA PRO A 217 -20.62 4.06 8.79
C PRO A 217 -21.98 4.27 9.47
N VAL A 218 -22.42 3.34 10.32
CA VAL A 218 -23.60 3.55 11.19
C VAL A 218 -23.19 4.24 12.49
N SER A 219 -22.64 5.44 12.34
CA SER A 219 -23.18 6.56 13.09
C SER A 219 -22.94 7.79 12.24
N LYS A 220 -24.03 8.45 11.81
CA LYS A 220 -23.98 9.90 11.76
C LYS A 220 -23.62 10.29 13.19
N THR A 221 -22.35 10.56 13.47
CA THR A 221 -22.01 11.40 14.62
C THR A 221 -23.00 12.55 14.55
N PRO A 222 -23.82 12.78 15.60
CA PRO A 222 -24.75 13.91 15.58
C PRO A 222 -23.91 15.10 15.17
N LYS A 223 -24.29 15.75 14.05
CA LYS A 223 -23.53 16.88 13.51
C LYS A 223 -23.33 17.83 14.69
N LYS A 224 -22.13 17.83 15.27
CA LYS A 224 -21.75 18.89 16.19
C LYS A 224 -21.90 20.15 15.33
N PRO A 225 -22.65 21.17 15.79
CA PRO A 225 -22.80 22.39 15.00
C PRO A 225 -21.40 22.81 14.57
N LEU A 226 -21.22 23.07 13.27
CA LEU A 226 -19.93 23.37 12.62
C LEU A 226 -19.16 24.50 13.30
N VAL A 227 -19.85 25.27 14.13
CA VAL A 227 -19.36 26.41 14.86
C VAL A 227 -19.88 26.25 16.30
N SER A 228 -18.98 26.15 17.28
CA SER A 228 -19.40 26.15 18.69
C SER A 228 -20.11 27.47 19.01
N ARG A 229 -21.00 27.51 20.00
CA ARG A 229 -21.69 28.76 20.38
C ARG A 229 -20.70 29.91 20.63
N THR A 230 -19.55 29.62 21.22
CA THR A 230 -18.47 30.58 21.42
C THR A 230 -17.85 31.06 20.11
N THR A 231 -17.66 30.18 19.14
CA THR A 231 -17.14 30.54 17.80
C THR A 231 -18.15 31.37 17.01
N LEU A 232 -19.45 31.12 17.16
CA LEU A 232 -20.52 31.90 16.53
C LEU A 232 -20.58 33.30 17.13
N ILE A 233 -20.49 33.40 18.47
CA ILE A 233 -20.41 34.68 19.18
C ILE A 233 -19.18 35.46 18.71
N LEU A 234 -18.02 34.80 18.57
CA LEU A 234 -16.80 35.45 18.10
C LEU A 234 -16.95 35.98 16.67
N LEU A 235 -17.53 35.19 15.76
CA LEU A 235 -17.81 35.61 14.38
C LEU A 235 -18.78 36.78 14.31
N LEU A 236 -19.82 36.79 15.15
CA LEU A 236 -20.78 37.89 15.25
C LEU A 236 -20.12 39.17 15.79
N ILE A 237 -19.21 39.05 16.76
CA ILE A 237 -18.41 40.20 17.26
C ILE A 237 -17.52 40.75 16.14
N ILE A 238 -16.81 39.88 15.41
CA ILE A 238 -15.96 40.29 14.28
C ILE A 238 -16.79 40.99 13.21
N LEU A 239 -17.96 40.44 12.86
CA LEU A 239 -18.87 41.05 11.90
C LEU A 239 -19.39 42.41 12.38
N ALA A 240 -19.77 42.54 13.66
CA ALA A 240 -20.22 43.80 14.23
C ALA A 240 -19.12 44.87 14.22
N LEU A 241 -17.88 44.50 14.56
CA LEU A 241 -16.73 45.39 14.48
C LEU A 241 -16.44 45.82 13.04
N PHE A 242 -16.56 44.89 12.08
CA PHE A 242 -16.41 45.19 10.66
C PHE A 242 -17.48 46.18 10.17
N CYS A 243 -18.75 45.96 10.51
CA CYS A 243 -19.83 46.87 10.18
C CYS A 243 -19.64 48.25 10.82
N LEU A 244 -19.19 48.31 12.07
CA LEU A 244 -18.87 49.57 12.75
C LEU A 244 -17.72 50.32 12.05
N ALA A 245 -16.65 49.61 11.69
CA ALA A 245 -15.54 50.19 10.95
C ALA A 245 -15.99 50.71 9.58
N LEU A 246 -16.82 49.94 8.86
CA LEU A 246 -17.40 50.35 7.58
C LEU A 246 -18.27 51.61 7.73
N PHE A 247 -19.08 51.68 8.78
CA PHE A 247 -19.90 52.85 9.10
C PHE A 247 -19.04 54.08 9.38
N ILE A 248 -17.97 53.95 10.18
CA ILE A 248 -17.03 55.06 10.46
C ILE A 248 -16.38 55.55 9.16
N ILE A 249 -15.96 54.64 8.28
CA ILE A 249 -15.37 54.99 6.98
C ILE A 249 -16.39 55.74 6.10
N LEU A 250 -17.66 55.36 6.12
CA LEU A 250 -18.71 55.99 5.32
C LEU A 250 -19.13 57.35 5.87
N ALA A 251 -19.27 57.48 7.19
CA ALA A 251 -19.78 58.66 7.88
C ALA A 251 -18.75 59.80 8.01
N PHE A 252 -17.45 59.47 8.08
CA PHE A 252 -16.38 60.46 8.27
C PHE A 252 -15.47 60.54 7.04
N PRO A 253 -15.54 61.62 6.24
CA PRO A 253 -14.75 61.77 5.01
C PRO A 253 -13.22 61.62 5.23
N GLY A 254 -12.71 62.05 6.39
CA GLY A 254 -11.29 61.90 6.75
C GLY A 254 -10.84 60.46 6.99
N ALA A 255 -11.74 59.55 7.35
CA ALA A 255 -11.42 58.14 7.57
C ALA A 255 -11.19 57.35 6.27
N LYS A 256 -11.76 57.83 5.14
CA LYS A 256 -11.60 57.19 3.82
C LYS A 256 -10.14 57.21 3.33
N ILE A 257 -9.42 58.28 3.63
CA ILE A 257 -8.01 58.46 3.22
C ILE A 257 -7.09 57.54 4.03
N ALA A 258 -7.36 57.37 5.33
CA ALA A 258 -6.60 56.44 6.18
C ALA A 258 -6.87 54.96 5.84
N ALA A 259 -8.13 54.61 5.51
CA ALA A 259 -8.52 53.26 5.14
C ALA A 259 -7.93 52.81 3.79
N ALA A 260 -7.83 53.72 2.81
CA ALA A 260 -7.21 53.43 1.51
C ALA A 260 -5.72 53.06 1.65
N ASN A 261 -4.98 53.73 2.55
CA ASN A 261 -3.57 53.45 2.81
C ASN A 261 -3.35 52.13 3.56
N ALA A 262 -4.26 51.77 4.48
CA ALA A 262 -4.21 50.48 5.19
C ALA A 262 -4.57 49.29 4.28
N LEU A 263 -5.54 49.47 3.38
CA LEU A 263 -5.97 48.43 2.43
C LEU A 263 -4.86 48.09 1.42
N HIS A 264 -4.08 49.08 0.99
CA HIS A 264 -2.93 48.84 0.12
C HIS A 264 -1.88 47.94 0.78
N GLY A 265 -1.61 48.11 2.08
CA GLY A 265 -0.66 47.27 2.84
C GLY A 265 -1.12 45.81 3.00
N VAL A 266 -2.42 45.59 3.20
CA VAL A 266 -3.01 44.25 3.32
C VAL A 266 -3.03 43.53 1.96
N ILE A 267 -3.40 44.22 0.88
CA ILE A 267 -3.44 43.63 -0.48
C ILE A 267 -2.04 43.19 -0.94
N THR A 268 -0.98 43.94 -0.62
CA THR A 268 0.41 43.51 -0.90
C THR A 268 0.88 42.30 -0.07
N LEU A 269 0.33 42.09 1.12
CA LEU A 269 0.67 40.94 1.97
C LEU A 269 -0.12 39.68 1.62
N THR A 270 -1.33 39.80 1.07
CA THR A 270 -2.19 38.64 0.73
C THR A 270 -2.17 38.22 -0.74
N GLY A 271 -1.71 39.10 -1.65
CA GLY A 271 -1.71 38.82 -3.10
C GLY A 271 -0.82 37.65 -3.55
N GLY A 272 0.23 37.32 -2.79
CA GLY A 272 1.14 36.22 -3.10
C GLY A 272 0.66 34.82 -2.68
N TRP A 273 -0.32 34.73 -1.77
CA TRP A 273 -0.74 33.44 -1.21
C TRP A 273 -2.00 32.85 -1.89
N VAL A 274 -2.87 33.70 -2.43
CA VAL A 274 -4.17 33.24 -2.98
C VAL A 274 -4.00 32.55 -4.34
N HIS A 275 -2.99 32.93 -5.13
CA HIS A 275 -2.81 32.38 -6.48
C HIS A 275 -2.17 30.97 -6.50
N THR A 276 -1.50 30.57 -5.40
CA THR A 276 -0.86 29.27 -5.25
C THR A 276 -1.81 28.24 -4.62
N VAL A 277 -2.65 28.65 -3.66
CA VAL A 277 -3.55 27.73 -2.95
C VAL A 277 -4.78 27.31 -3.78
N ALA A 278 -5.24 28.16 -4.71
CA ALA A 278 -6.44 27.88 -5.49
C ALA A 278 -6.23 26.92 -6.67
N LYS A 279 -5.00 26.78 -7.21
CA LYS A 279 -4.72 25.86 -8.32
C LYS A 279 -4.40 24.42 -7.86
N ASP A 280 -3.92 24.24 -6.64
CA ASP A 280 -3.52 22.92 -6.13
C ASP A 280 -4.65 22.14 -5.43
N SER A 281 -5.84 22.74 -5.28
CA SER A 281 -6.87 22.19 -4.40
C SER A 281 -7.64 20.96 -4.92
N PHE A 282 -7.51 20.57 -6.21
CA PHE A 282 -8.18 19.35 -6.73
C PHE A 282 -7.46 18.70 -7.93
N LYS A 283 -6.12 18.65 -7.92
CA LYS A 283 -5.40 17.92 -8.97
C LYS A 283 -5.74 16.43 -8.86
N THR A 284 -6.27 15.84 -9.93
CA THR A 284 -6.63 14.40 -9.99
C THR A 284 -5.61 13.57 -10.78
N ASN A 285 -4.72 14.24 -11.51
CA ASN A 285 -3.67 13.61 -12.30
C ASN A 285 -2.41 14.48 -12.43
N SER A 286 -1.30 13.83 -12.71
CA SER A 286 -0.04 14.50 -13.02
C SER A 286 -0.17 15.33 -14.30
N SER A 287 0.50 16.47 -14.34
CA SER A 287 0.76 17.21 -15.57
C SER A 287 2.09 16.79 -16.19
N GLN A 288 2.37 17.28 -17.40
CA GLN A 288 3.64 17.05 -18.09
C GLN A 288 4.81 17.65 -17.28
N GLU A 289 4.61 18.79 -16.64
CA GLU A 289 5.61 19.42 -15.78
C GLU A 289 5.94 18.55 -14.57
N ASP A 290 4.94 17.93 -13.91
CA ASP A 290 5.23 17.00 -12.80
C ASP A 290 6.06 15.82 -13.28
N SER A 291 5.74 15.29 -14.46
CA SER A 291 6.46 14.18 -15.08
C SER A 291 7.93 14.55 -15.34
N GLN A 292 8.18 15.75 -15.88
CA GLN A 292 9.53 16.27 -16.09
C GLN A 292 10.28 16.45 -14.76
N GLN A 293 9.63 16.99 -13.72
CA GLN A 293 10.24 17.13 -12.39
C GLN A 293 10.57 15.76 -11.77
N ALA A 294 9.68 14.79 -11.93
CA ALA A 294 9.89 13.42 -11.47
C ALA A 294 11.05 12.75 -12.23
N LEU A 295 11.17 12.99 -13.55
CA LEU A 295 12.28 12.46 -14.35
C LEU A 295 13.62 13.12 -13.97
N ILE A 296 13.63 14.42 -13.65
CA ILE A 296 14.82 15.10 -13.08
C ILE A 296 15.23 14.42 -11.77
N TYR A 297 14.27 14.06 -10.91
CA TYR A 297 14.55 13.34 -9.68
C TYR A 297 15.12 11.94 -9.95
N LEU A 298 14.49 11.16 -10.84
CA LEU A 298 15.00 9.84 -11.25
C LEU A 298 16.40 9.92 -11.84
N ASN A 299 16.69 10.92 -12.67
CA ASN A 299 18.01 11.12 -13.27
C ASN A 299 19.10 11.39 -12.24
N ARG A 300 18.79 12.02 -11.11
CA ARG A 300 19.76 12.16 -10.00
C ARG A 300 20.11 10.81 -9.38
N LEU A 301 19.11 9.92 -9.25
CA LEU A 301 19.33 8.56 -8.75
C LEU A 301 20.15 7.74 -9.77
N ARG A 302 19.79 7.80 -11.06
CA ARG A 302 20.54 7.16 -12.15
C ARG A 302 22.00 7.62 -12.18
N PHE A 303 22.23 8.93 -12.09
CA PHE A 303 23.59 9.49 -12.03
C PHE A 303 24.39 8.95 -10.84
N GLY A 304 23.77 8.80 -9.66
CA GLY A 304 24.40 8.20 -8.48
C GLY A 304 24.81 6.74 -8.66
N GLU A 305 24.17 6.03 -9.59
CA GLU A 305 24.44 4.63 -9.95
C GLU A 305 25.36 4.50 -11.17
N GLY A 306 25.86 5.61 -11.71
CA GLY A 306 26.70 5.62 -12.92
C GLY A 306 25.93 5.45 -14.23
N GLU A 307 24.60 5.55 -14.20
CA GLU A 307 23.74 5.37 -15.36
C GLU A 307 23.49 6.69 -16.11
N ALA A 308 23.33 6.61 -17.44
CA ALA A 308 23.07 7.78 -18.27
C ALA A 308 21.69 8.43 -17.94
N PRO A 309 21.57 9.77 -17.98
CA PRO A 309 20.30 10.45 -17.74
C PRO A 309 19.32 10.20 -18.89
N LEU A 310 18.05 10.09 -18.54
CA LEU A 310 16.93 9.89 -19.45
C LEU A 310 16.43 11.21 -20.00
N SER A 311 16.10 11.23 -21.29
CA SER A 311 15.34 12.33 -21.89
C SER A 311 13.84 12.15 -21.62
N PHE A 312 13.12 13.26 -21.42
CA PHE A 312 11.66 13.22 -21.31
C PHE A 312 11.02 12.89 -22.65
N ASP A 313 10.16 11.88 -22.70
CA ASP A 313 9.37 11.51 -23.88
C ASP A 313 7.88 11.77 -23.61
N GLU A 314 7.29 12.69 -24.38
CA GLU A 314 5.88 13.07 -24.26
C GLU A 314 4.92 11.91 -24.58
N ARG A 315 5.31 11.01 -25.50
CA ARG A 315 4.54 9.80 -25.84
C ARG A 315 4.52 8.85 -24.66
N ALA A 316 5.65 8.71 -23.96
CA ALA A 316 5.77 7.88 -22.77
C ALA A 316 4.92 8.43 -21.62
N TYR A 317 4.93 9.75 -21.40
CA TYR A 317 4.01 10.41 -20.46
C TYR A 317 2.54 10.17 -20.82
N SER A 318 2.17 10.34 -22.10
CA SER A 318 0.80 10.13 -22.58
C SER A 318 0.33 8.68 -22.35
N LEU A 319 1.19 7.70 -22.65
CA LEU A 319 0.93 6.29 -22.40
C LEU A 319 0.83 6.00 -20.89
N ALA A 320 1.75 6.51 -20.08
CA ALA A 320 1.74 6.38 -18.62
C ALA A 320 0.44 6.94 -18.02
N LEU A 321 -0.03 8.08 -18.49
CA LEU A 321 -1.27 8.71 -18.00
C LEU A 321 -2.49 7.89 -18.39
N SER A 322 -2.51 7.34 -19.61
CA SER A 322 -3.56 6.42 -20.07
C SER A 322 -3.61 5.17 -19.19
N ARG A 323 -2.46 4.56 -18.91
CA ARG A 323 -2.33 3.40 -18.01
C ARG A 323 -2.77 3.72 -16.58
N ALA A 324 -2.35 4.87 -16.04
CA ALA A 324 -2.74 5.31 -14.70
C ALA A 324 -4.26 5.53 -14.59
N ARG A 325 -4.88 6.15 -15.60
CA ARG A 325 -6.34 6.35 -15.65
C ARG A 325 -7.10 5.03 -15.79
N ASP A 326 -6.62 4.13 -16.63
CA ASP A 326 -7.22 2.80 -16.80
C ASP A 326 -7.19 2.00 -15.48
N MET A 327 -6.05 2.01 -14.76
CA MET A 327 -5.96 1.44 -13.41
C MET A 327 -6.88 2.13 -12.40
N ALA A 328 -6.99 3.45 -12.47
CA ALA A 328 -7.88 4.23 -11.60
C ALA A 328 -9.37 3.96 -11.88
N GLU A 329 -9.76 3.79 -13.14
CA GLU A 329 -11.13 3.53 -13.56
C GLU A 329 -11.57 2.13 -13.16
N PHE A 330 -10.75 1.12 -13.48
CA PHE A 330 -11.06 -0.29 -13.24
C PHE A 330 -10.58 -0.81 -11.88
N LYS A 331 -10.00 0.06 -11.03
CA LYS A 331 -9.59 -0.22 -9.65
C LYS A 331 -8.67 -1.44 -9.51
N TYR A 332 -7.65 -1.52 -10.36
CA TYR A 332 -6.68 -2.62 -10.36
C TYR A 332 -5.24 -2.11 -10.41
N LEU A 333 -4.27 -2.95 -10.03
CA LEU A 333 -2.84 -2.67 -10.16
C LEU A 333 -2.15 -3.87 -10.84
N ASN A 334 -2.15 -3.89 -12.16
CA ASN A 334 -1.56 -4.97 -12.95
C ASN A 334 -1.03 -4.42 -14.29
N TYR A 335 -0.06 -5.09 -14.90
CA TYR A 335 0.47 -4.71 -16.22
C TYR A 335 -0.54 -4.94 -17.35
N THR A 336 -1.52 -5.81 -17.12
CA THR A 336 -2.63 -6.07 -18.04
C THR A 336 -3.94 -5.81 -17.32
N ASN A 337 -4.81 -5.00 -17.91
CA ASN A 337 -6.16 -4.78 -17.43
C ASN A 337 -6.94 -6.11 -17.49
N PRO A 338 -7.43 -6.64 -16.36
CA PRO A 338 -8.12 -7.93 -16.33
C PRO A 338 -9.47 -7.92 -17.07
N ASN A 339 -10.05 -6.73 -17.28
CA ASN A 339 -11.35 -6.57 -17.91
C ASN A 339 -11.24 -6.33 -19.42
N THR A 340 -10.22 -5.57 -19.86
CA THR A 340 -10.08 -5.15 -21.26
C THR A 340 -8.92 -5.83 -21.99
N GLY A 341 -8.00 -6.49 -21.27
CA GLY A 341 -6.75 -7.02 -21.82
C GLY A 341 -5.73 -5.93 -22.22
N SER A 342 -6.04 -4.66 -21.96
CA SER A 342 -5.17 -3.53 -22.27
C SER A 342 -3.88 -3.56 -21.45
N SER A 343 -2.74 -3.28 -22.09
CA SER A 343 -1.42 -3.18 -21.45
C SER A 343 -0.61 -2.05 -22.10
N ALA A 344 0.49 -1.62 -21.47
CA ALA A 344 1.36 -0.61 -22.07
C ALA A 344 1.84 -1.02 -23.48
N LEU A 345 2.17 -2.29 -23.66
CA LEU A 345 2.60 -2.82 -24.95
C LEU A 345 1.47 -2.82 -25.98
N ALA A 346 0.24 -3.20 -25.59
CA ALA A 346 -0.91 -3.18 -26.48
C ALA A 346 -1.28 -1.76 -26.92
N LEU A 347 -1.11 -0.78 -26.04
CA LEU A 347 -1.45 0.62 -26.30
C LEU A 347 -0.35 1.43 -27.00
N LYS A 348 0.90 0.95 -27.07
CA LYS A 348 2.04 1.77 -27.54
C LYS A 348 1.80 2.45 -28.90
N ARG A 349 1.19 1.75 -29.87
CA ARG A 349 0.96 2.31 -31.21
C ARG A 349 -0.01 3.49 -31.19
N LEU A 350 -1.02 3.42 -30.30
CA LEU A 350 -2.00 4.50 -30.13
C LEU A 350 -1.35 5.79 -29.59
N HIS A 351 -0.23 5.65 -28.88
CA HIS A 351 0.55 6.77 -28.35
C HIS A 351 1.74 7.15 -29.23
N GLY A 352 1.81 6.68 -30.48
CA GLY A 352 2.81 7.12 -31.45
C GLY A 352 4.17 6.43 -31.35
N PHE A 353 4.24 5.27 -30.69
CA PHE A 353 5.43 4.41 -30.72
C PHE A 353 5.46 3.53 -31.97
N SER A 354 6.61 3.42 -32.62
CA SER A 354 6.80 2.58 -33.79
C SER A 354 6.99 1.10 -33.44
N GLU A 355 7.00 0.23 -34.45
CA GLU A 355 7.15 -1.22 -34.24
C GLU A 355 8.51 -1.60 -33.66
N ASN A 356 9.57 -0.89 -34.07
CA ASN A 356 10.95 -1.05 -33.59
C ASN A 356 11.22 -0.41 -32.23
N GLU A 357 10.25 0.29 -31.63
CA GLU A 357 10.35 0.79 -30.26
C GLU A 357 9.70 -0.21 -29.29
N THR A 358 10.41 -0.56 -28.22
CA THR A 358 9.87 -1.35 -27.10
C THR A 358 9.66 -0.44 -25.90
N VAL A 359 8.55 -0.66 -25.21
CA VAL A 359 8.25 0.01 -23.95
C VAL A 359 8.27 -1.01 -22.81
N PHE A 360 8.67 -0.58 -21.62
CA PHE A 360 8.50 -1.34 -20.39
C PHE A 360 7.83 -0.46 -19.34
N GLU A 361 7.07 -1.10 -18.45
CA GLU A 361 6.22 -0.41 -17.49
C GLU A 361 6.65 -0.73 -16.05
N THR A 362 6.48 0.24 -15.16
CA THR A 362 6.58 0.06 -13.70
C THR A 362 5.37 0.74 -13.05
N LEU A 363 4.74 0.07 -12.08
CA LEU A 363 3.45 0.48 -11.53
C LEU A 363 3.55 0.77 -10.03
N TYR A 364 2.83 1.78 -9.58
CA TYR A 364 2.67 2.14 -8.17
C TYR A 364 1.21 2.52 -7.91
N SER A 365 0.71 2.29 -6.71
CA SER A 365 -0.56 2.88 -6.29
C SER A 365 -0.58 3.27 -4.82
N GLN A 366 -1.45 4.22 -4.51
CA GLN A 366 -1.83 4.62 -3.17
C GLN A 366 -3.33 4.95 -3.13
N TRP A 367 -3.92 4.83 -1.95
CA TRP A 367 -5.37 4.89 -1.79
C TRP A 367 -5.91 6.27 -1.40
N THR A 368 -5.04 7.25 -1.15
CA THR A 368 -5.43 8.62 -0.79
C THR A 368 -5.84 9.46 -2.01
N GLY A 369 -5.96 8.85 -3.18
CA GLY A 369 -6.12 9.57 -4.44
C GLY A 369 -4.81 10.24 -4.86
N TYR A 370 -4.93 11.13 -5.85
CA TYR A 370 -3.80 11.94 -6.28
C TYR A 370 -3.42 12.91 -5.15
N THR A 371 -2.13 12.91 -4.79
CA THR A 371 -1.55 13.89 -3.87
C THR A 371 -0.37 14.56 -4.58
N PRO A 372 -0.22 15.89 -4.53
CA PRO A 372 0.95 16.54 -5.10
C PRO A 372 2.27 15.90 -4.65
N GLY A 373 3.13 15.53 -5.61
CA GLY A 373 4.41 14.87 -5.35
C GLY A 373 4.34 13.34 -5.20
N ILE A 374 3.20 12.72 -5.49
CA ILE A 374 3.05 11.26 -5.56
C ILE A 374 4.05 10.62 -6.53
N GLU A 375 4.45 11.33 -7.60
CA GLU A 375 5.41 10.86 -8.59
C GLU A 375 6.77 10.53 -7.93
N ARG A 376 7.20 11.37 -6.99
CA ARG A 376 8.42 11.14 -6.22
C ARG A 376 8.30 9.91 -5.32
N GLN A 377 7.15 9.75 -4.66
CA GLN A 377 6.88 8.61 -3.78
C GLN A 377 6.87 7.29 -4.57
N ALA A 378 6.32 7.30 -5.78
CA ALA A 378 6.35 6.18 -6.70
C ALA A 378 7.81 5.82 -7.07
N ILE A 379 8.63 6.80 -7.43
CA ILE A 379 10.06 6.58 -7.72
C ILE A 379 10.79 5.98 -6.51
N ASP A 380 10.61 6.55 -5.32
CA ASP A 380 11.25 6.04 -4.10
C ASP A 380 10.84 4.58 -3.82
N SER A 381 9.55 4.27 -3.98
CA SER A 381 9.04 2.90 -3.86
C SER A 381 9.67 1.96 -4.88
N TRP A 382 9.75 2.37 -6.15
CA TRP A 382 10.31 1.53 -7.21
C TRP A 382 11.81 1.31 -7.07
N ILE A 383 12.56 2.31 -6.62
CA ILE A 383 14.01 2.19 -6.39
C ILE A 383 14.31 1.27 -5.19
N SER A 384 13.42 1.20 -4.20
CA SER A 384 13.57 0.28 -3.08
C SER A 384 13.24 -1.19 -3.40
N ASP A 385 12.45 -1.43 -4.46
CA ASP A 385 12.12 -2.78 -4.94
C ASP A 385 13.15 -3.26 -5.98
N PRO A 386 13.85 -4.39 -5.78
CA PRO A 386 14.92 -4.82 -6.68
C PRO A 386 14.49 -4.98 -8.15
N GLY A 387 13.29 -5.50 -8.41
CA GLY A 387 12.81 -5.74 -9.77
C GLY A 387 12.48 -4.45 -10.51
N ASN A 388 11.82 -3.51 -9.83
CA ASN A 388 11.51 -2.19 -10.38
C ASN A 388 12.75 -1.31 -10.48
N ARG A 389 13.66 -1.37 -9.49
CA ARG A 389 14.97 -0.71 -9.52
C ARG A 389 15.76 -1.12 -10.75
N GLN A 390 15.80 -2.43 -11.05
CA GLN A 390 16.47 -2.91 -12.26
C GLN A 390 15.89 -2.29 -13.52
N ARG A 391 14.56 -2.17 -13.64
CA ARG A 391 13.91 -1.54 -14.81
C ARG A 391 14.21 -0.04 -14.91
N LEU A 392 14.19 0.68 -13.79
CA LEU A 392 14.46 2.13 -13.74
C LEU A 392 15.92 2.46 -14.03
N LEU A 393 16.85 1.58 -13.65
CA LEU A 393 18.29 1.76 -13.88
C LEU A 393 18.79 1.10 -15.16
N PHE A 394 17.98 0.25 -15.80
CA PHE A 394 18.29 -0.37 -17.09
C PHE A 394 18.66 0.68 -18.15
N ASP A 395 19.44 0.28 -19.16
CA ASP A 395 19.84 1.16 -20.27
C ASP A 395 18.67 1.43 -21.23
N HIS A 396 18.21 2.67 -21.24
CA HIS A 396 17.20 3.19 -22.16
C HIS A 396 17.34 4.71 -22.31
N PRO A 397 17.11 5.29 -23.50
CA PRO A 397 17.40 6.70 -23.77
C PRO A 397 16.34 7.69 -23.25
N SER A 398 15.09 7.26 -23.07
CA SER A 398 14.00 8.16 -22.71
C SER A 398 12.87 7.48 -21.94
N GLY A 399 12.06 8.28 -21.25
CA GLY A 399 10.90 7.80 -20.51
C GLY A 399 9.97 8.91 -20.07
N GLY A 400 8.88 8.51 -19.43
CA GLY A 400 7.89 9.41 -18.86
C GLY A 400 7.05 8.70 -17.82
N MET A 401 6.52 9.46 -16.86
CA MET A 401 5.60 8.91 -15.86
C MET A 401 4.40 9.80 -15.61
N ALA A 402 3.31 9.22 -15.19
CA ALA A 402 2.14 9.97 -14.79
C ALA A 402 1.35 9.20 -13.73
N CYS A 403 0.60 9.96 -12.95
CA CYS A 403 -0.29 9.44 -11.93
C CYS A 403 -1.73 9.95 -12.15
N ALA A 404 -2.72 9.15 -11.77
CA ALA A 404 -4.15 9.50 -11.78
C ALA A 404 -4.85 8.81 -10.61
N ASP A 405 -5.60 9.56 -9.79
CA ASP A 405 -6.36 9.08 -8.62
C ASP A 405 -5.58 8.12 -7.69
N GLY A 406 -4.27 8.34 -7.57
CA GLY A 406 -3.39 7.55 -6.70
C GLY A 406 -2.67 6.40 -7.39
N TYR A 407 -2.96 6.10 -8.66
CA TYR A 407 -2.21 5.12 -9.45
C TYR A 407 -1.14 5.83 -10.27
N CYS A 408 0.04 5.25 -10.40
CA CYS A 408 1.15 5.78 -11.18
C CYS A 408 1.71 4.71 -12.12
N SER A 409 2.07 5.12 -13.33
CA SER A 409 2.81 4.31 -14.29
C SER A 409 4.06 5.08 -14.72
N TYR A 410 5.19 4.37 -14.79
CA TYR A 410 6.41 4.80 -15.48
C TYR A 410 6.58 3.97 -16.74
N ILE A 411 6.86 4.65 -17.86
CA ILE A 411 7.12 4.04 -19.16
C ILE A 411 8.54 4.41 -19.60
N GLY A 412 9.40 3.40 -19.72
CA GLY A 412 10.72 3.53 -20.35
C GLY A 412 10.66 3.11 -21.81
N VAL A 413 11.39 3.81 -22.69
CA VAL A 413 11.36 3.64 -24.15
C VAL A 413 12.73 3.22 -24.64
N ARG A 414 12.78 2.18 -25.48
CA ARG A 414 14.01 1.70 -26.12
C ARG A 414 13.78 1.41 -27.59
N THR A 415 14.72 1.80 -28.44
CA THR A 415 14.78 1.33 -29.82
C THR A 415 15.44 -0.05 -29.88
N VAL A 416 14.75 -1.04 -30.44
CA VAL A 416 15.34 -2.32 -30.80
C VAL A 416 16.12 -2.10 -32.11
N PRO A 417 17.42 -2.37 -32.15
CA PRO A 417 18.17 -2.32 -33.40
C PRO A 417 17.50 -3.25 -34.41
N HIS A 418 17.20 -2.73 -35.59
CA HIS A 418 16.70 -3.56 -36.68
C HIS A 418 17.86 -4.44 -37.12
N THR A 419 17.89 -5.71 -36.68
CA THR A 419 18.76 -6.70 -37.31
C THR A 419 18.12 -6.99 -38.67
N PRO A 420 18.69 -6.53 -39.79
CA PRO A 420 18.14 -6.88 -41.09
C PRO A 420 18.14 -8.40 -41.19
N ALA A 421 16.97 -8.97 -41.52
CA ALA A 421 16.88 -10.38 -41.84
C ALA A 421 17.94 -10.68 -42.89
N VAL A 422 18.88 -11.57 -42.57
CA VAL A 422 19.79 -12.13 -43.56
C VAL A 422 18.91 -12.84 -44.57
N THR A 423 18.64 -12.16 -45.69
CA THR A 423 18.04 -12.78 -46.86
C THR A 423 18.97 -13.89 -47.30
N ASP A 424 18.53 -15.13 -47.05
CA ASP A 424 19.12 -16.35 -47.57
C ASP A 424 19.33 -16.18 -49.08
N LEU A 425 20.60 -16.05 -49.45
CA LEU A 425 21.03 -16.15 -50.84
C LEU A 425 20.88 -17.63 -51.23
N THR A 426 19.85 -17.87 -52.02
CA THR A 426 19.69 -19.06 -52.86
C THR A 426 21.01 -19.42 -53.54
N GLY A 427 21.68 -20.45 -53.03
CA GLY A 427 22.78 -21.15 -53.67
C GLY A 427 22.37 -22.59 -53.93
N ASN A 428 21.88 -22.84 -55.15
CA ASN A 428 21.77 -24.17 -55.76
C ASN A 428 22.96 -25.06 -55.39
N LEU A 429 22.70 -26.30 -54.95
CA LEU A 429 23.54 -27.46 -55.29
C LEU A 429 22.71 -28.75 -55.19
N THR A 430 22.47 -29.29 -56.37
CA THR A 430 21.90 -30.60 -56.69
C THR A 430 22.71 -31.76 -56.12
N ASN A 431 21.99 -32.83 -55.76
CA ASN A 431 22.36 -34.25 -55.80
C ASN A 431 23.69 -34.71 -55.14
N ALA A 432 23.58 -35.54 -54.10
CA ALA A 432 24.05 -36.94 -54.13
C ALA A 432 23.79 -37.64 -52.77
N THR A 433 22.98 -38.71 -52.84
CA THR A 433 23.10 -40.01 -52.15
C THR A 433 24.00 -40.15 -50.91
N ASP A 434 23.38 -40.61 -49.82
CA ASP A 434 23.75 -41.69 -48.87
C ASP A 434 25.12 -42.43 -49.01
N PRO A 435 25.63 -43.14 -47.98
CA PRO A 435 25.13 -43.30 -46.59
C PRO A 435 26.23 -43.20 -45.49
N SER A 436 25.77 -43.30 -44.23
CA SER A 436 26.50 -43.67 -42.98
C SER A 436 27.63 -44.71 -43.19
N PRO A 437 28.68 -44.80 -42.31
CA PRO A 437 28.47 -45.15 -40.90
C PRO A 437 29.45 -44.58 -39.85
N ALA A 438 29.03 -44.79 -38.59
CA ALA A 438 29.74 -44.72 -37.32
C ALA A 438 31.24 -45.01 -37.31
N LEU A 439 31.99 -44.35 -36.41
CA LEU A 439 32.81 -45.02 -35.39
C LEU A 439 33.52 -44.05 -34.42
N ALA A 440 33.46 -44.47 -33.15
CA ALA A 440 34.50 -44.41 -32.11
C ALA A 440 34.91 -43.09 -31.42
N LEU A 441 34.68 -43.14 -30.10
CA LEU A 441 35.37 -42.43 -29.01
C LEU A 441 36.91 -42.54 -29.11
N PRO A 442 37.64 -41.67 -28.39
CA PRO A 442 38.34 -42.22 -27.23
C PRO A 442 38.22 -41.38 -25.96
N GLY A 443 38.30 -42.09 -24.83
CA GLY A 443 38.23 -41.58 -23.48
C GLY A 443 39.52 -40.89 -22.98
N PRO A 444 39.60 -40.65 -21.67
CA PRO A 444 40.43 -39.60 -21.07
C PRO A 444 41.80 -40.11 -20.65
N SER A 445 42.79 -39.20 -20.66
CA SER A 445 44.08 -39.40 -20.02
C SER A 445 44.48 -38.18 -19.20
N SER A 446 44.81 -38.47 -17.96
CA SER A 446 45.32 -37.67 -16.86
C SER A 446 46.73 -37.09 -17.08
N LEU A 447 47.11 -36.19 -16.15
CA LEU A 447 48.44 -35.69 -15.78
C LEU A 447 48.89 -34.40 -16.50
N PHE A 448 48.71 -33.24 -15.87
CA PHE A 448 49.58 -32.67 -14.84
C PHE A 448 48.81 -31.63 -14.01
#